data_AF-A0AAD3VPJ0-F1
#
_entry.id   AF-A0AAD3VPJ0-F1
#
_cell.length_a   1.000
_cell.length_b   1.000
_cell.length_c   1.000
_cell.angle_alpha   90.00
_cell.angle_beta   90.00
_cell.angle_gamma   90.00
#
_symmetry.space_group_name_H-M   'P 1'
#
loop_
_entity.id
_entity.type
_entity.pdbx_description
1 polymer ?
#
loop_
_entity_poly.entity_id
_entity_poly.type
_entity_poly.pdbx_seq_one_letter_code
_entity_poly.pdbx_strand_id
1 'polypeptide(L)'
;MTDRDLESIISDAKILHREGFNCAEAVFWALTEYWGIDIPFAVATGLGGGVARSGGPCGALLGAIMAISAKVGREDPKDSKSKHECYRLGKEVMDTFVEAMGTSACKEIIGFVLGEEGGPERYNAGGFKEGKCQDAVVAAIAAAAAVFEKAAPPEAETDTQPMKAEEKVEDEPKEEEVEEKAQNEY
;
A
#
# COMPACT_ATOMS: atom_id res chain seq x y z
N MET A 1 -12.98 -9.65 -3.82
CA MET A 1 -11.98 -10.47 -3.12
C MET A 1 -11.92 -11.77 -3.87
N THR A 2 -10.74 -12.24 -4.24
CA THR A 2 -10.61 -13.57 -4.85
C THR A 2 -10.94 -14.62 -3.80
N ASP A 3 -11.43 -15.80 -4.19
CA ASP A 3 -11.71 -16.92 -3.27
C ASP A 3 -10.42 -17.56 -2.68
N ARG A 4 -9.28 -16.87 -2.78
CA ARG A 4 -7.98 -17.35 -2.31
C ARG A 4 -7.78 -16.94 -0.87
N ASP A 5 -7.41 -17.89 -0.02
CA ASP A 5 -7.00 -17.60 1.36
C ASP A 5 -5.61 -16.93 1.40
N LEU A 6 -5.35 -16.15 2.45
CA LEU A 6 -4.12 -15.38 2.60
C LEU A 6 -2.86 -16.26 2.68
N GLU A 7 -2.96 -17.47 3.23
CA GLU A 7 -1.81 -18.39 3.35
C GLU A 7 -1.35 -18.86 1.97
N SER A 8 -2.30 -19.21 1.10
CA SER A 8 -2.05 -19.57 -0.30
C SER A 8 -1.39 -18.42 -1.07
N ILE A 9 -1.91 -17.19 -0.93
CA ILE A 9 -1.32 -15.97 -1.51
C ILE A 9 0.14 -15.80 -1.08
N ILE A 10 0.42 -15.94 0.22
CA ILE A 10 1.76 -15.80 0.77
C ILE A 10 2.68 -16.88 0.22
N SER A 11 2.19 -18.12 0.10
CA SER A 11 2.95 -19.23 -0.48
C SER A 11 3.36 -18.95 -1.93
N ASP A 12 2.43 -18.49 -2.75
CA ASP A 12 2.71 -18.13 -4.15
C ASP A 12 3.73 -16.98 -4.25
N ALA A 13 3.59 -15.95 -3.42
CA ALA A 13 4.54 -14.83 -3.38
C ALA A 13 5.97 -15.29 -3.07
N LYS A 14 6.12 -16.26 -2.15
CA LYS A 14 7.42 -16.90 -1.86
C LYS A 14 7.96 -17.67 -3.05
N ILE A 15 7.11 -18.39 -3.78
CA ILE A 15 7.51 -19.11 -5.00
C ILE A 15 7.99 -18.12 -6.07
N LEU A 16 7.19 -17.11 -6.40
CA LEU A 16 7.52 -16.11 -7.42
C LEU A 16 8.82 -15.36 -7.11
N HIS A 17 9.04 -14.99 -5.85
CA HIS A 17 10.27 -14.33 -5.41
C HIS A 17 11.52 -15.20 -5.67
N ARG A 18 11.41 -16.51 -5.41
CA ARG A 18 12.48 -17.47 -5.74
C ARG A 18 12.68 -17.56 -7.25
N GLU A 19 11.60 -17.60 -8.02
CA GLU A 19 11.61 -17.82 -9.47
C GLU A 19 11.96 -16.60 -10.33
N GLY A 20 12.16 -15.42 -9.74
CA GLY A 20 12.74 -14.28 -10.46
C GLY A 20 12.17 -12.94 -10.11
N PHE A 21 11.01 -12.90 -9.44
CA PHE A 21 10.46 -11.65 -8.94
C PHE A 21 11.41 -11.07 -7.88
N ASN A 22 11.53 -9.75 -7.85
CA ASN A 22 12.10 -9.08 -6.70
C ASN A 22 11.07 -8.99 -5.57
N CYS A 23 11.54 -8.65 -4.36
CA CYS A 23 10.68 -8.64 -3.18
C CYS A 23 9.51 -7.64 -3.27
N ALA A 24 9.65 -6.52 -3.97
CA ALA A 24 8.57 -5.55 -4.15
C ALA A 24 7.50 -6.08 -5.14
N GLU A 25 7.94 -6.67 -6.25
CA GLU A 25 7.04 -7.27 -7.25
C GLU A 25 6.22 -8.41 -6.64
N ALA A 26 6.86 -9.30 -5.88
CA ALA A 26 6.19 -10.43 -5.24
C ALA A 26 5.11 -9.97 -4.25
N VAL A 27 5.41 -8.98 -3.39
CA VAL A 27 4.43 -8.44 -2.43
C VAL A 27 3.31 -7.69 -3.14
N PHE A 28 3.64 -6.84 -4.12
CA PHE A 28 2.64 -6.06 -4.85
C PHE A 28 1.67 -7.00 -5.57
N TRP A 29 2.20 -7.96 -6.35
CA TRP A 29 1.39 -8.98 -7.03
C TRP A 29 0.48 -9.73 -6.07
N ALA A 30 1.03 -10.19 -4.94
CA ALA A 30 0.30 -10.99 -3.96
C ALA A 30 -0.94 -10.24 -3.43
N LEU A 31 -0.76 -8.97 -3.07
CA LEU A 31 -1.82 -8.14 -2.49
C LEU A 31 -2.83 -7.70 -3.54
N THR A 32 -2.40 -7.31 -4.74
CA THR A 32 -3.34 -6.94 -5.81
C THR A 32 -4.17 -8.14 -6.25
N GLU A 33 -3.56 -9.32 -6.36
CA GLU A 33 -4.27 -10.56 -6.68
C GLU A 33 -5.23 -10.99 -5.55
N TYR A 34 -4.83 -10.86 -4.29
CA TYR A 34 -5.72 -11.13 -3.15
C TYR A 34 -6.94 -10.20 -3.13
N TRP A 35 -6.74 -8.92 -3.48
CA TRP A 35 -7.82 -7.93 -3.49
C TRP A 35 -8.60 -7.85 -4.81
N GLY A 36 -8.17 -8.57 -5.85
CA GLY A 36 -8.80 -8.54 -7.18
C GLY A 36 -8.57 -7.23 -7.93
N ILE A 37 -7.37 -6.66 -7.80
CA ILE A 37 -6.94 -5.43 -8.47
C ILE A 37 -6.04 -5.80 -9.65
N ASP A 38 -6.42 -5.41 -10.86
CA ASP A 38 -5.67 -5.70 -12.09
C ASP A 38 -4.64 -4.60 -12.38
N ILE A 39 -3.45 -4.72 -11.78
CA ILE A 39 -2.31 -3.85 -12.07
C ILE A 39 -1.07 -4.73 -12.29
N PRO A 40 -0.30 -4.52 -13.38
CA PRO A 40 0.91 -5.31 -13.63
C PRO A 40 1.95 -5.12 -12.53
N PHE A 41 2.56 -6.21 -12.06
CA PHE A 41 3.63 -6.16 -11.05
C PHE A 41 4.85 -5.33 -11.50
N ALA A 42 5.02 -5.11 -12.81
CA ALA A 42 6.10 -4.33 -13.40
C ALA A 42 6.20 -2.89 -12.84
N VAL A 43 5.11 -2.34 -12.31
CA VAL A 43 5.14 -1.01 -11.66
C VAL A 43 6.00 -0.99 -10.40
N ALA A 44 6.26 -2.15 -9.79
CA ALA A 44 7.09 -2.31 -8.60
C ALA A 44 8.55 -2.69 -8.91
N THR A 45 8.92 -2.93 -10.18
CA THR A 45 10.27 -3.42 -10.55
C THR A 45 11.38 -2.50 -10.03
N GLY A 46 11.20 -1.19 -10.17
CA GLY A 46 12.18 -0.19 -9.74
C GLY A 46 12.42 -0.14 -8.23
N LEU A 47 11.58 -0.77 -7.41
CA LEU A 47 11.67 -0.75 -5.96
C LEU A 47 12.62 -1.83 -5.39
N GLY A 48 13.06 -2.77 -6.23
CA GLY A 48 13.95 -3.86 -5.85
C GLY A 48 15.29 -3.38 -5.26
N GLY A 49 15.81 -4.13 -4.28
CA GLY A 49 17.06 -3.79 -3.60
C GLY A 49 16.98 -2.52 -2.76
N GLY A 50 15.76 -2.13 -2.37
CA GLY A 50 15.48 -0.91 -1.65
C GLY A 50 15.65 0.33 -2.52
N VAL A 51 14.88 0.30 -3.61
CA VAL A 51 14.79 1.21 -4.76
C VAL A 51 16.05 1.25 -5.61
N ALA A 52 16.02 0.60 -6.77
CA ALA A 52 17.16 0.56 -7.70
C ALA A 52 18.49 0.14 -7.04
N ARG A 53 18.43 -0.79 -6.07
CA ARG A 53 19.60 -1.35 -5.36
C ARG A 53 20.38 -0.37 -4.49
N SER A 54 19.80 0.77 -4.16
CA SER A 54 20.46 1.82 -3.37
C SER A 54 20.51 1.52 -1.85
N GLY A 55 19.82 0.47 -1.38
CA GLY A 55 19.78 0.12 0.04
C GLY A 55 18.92 1.05 0.89
N GLY A 56 18.04 1.83 0.27
CA GLY A 56 17.08 2.72 0.92
C GLY A 56 15.89 1.95 1.52
N PRO A 57 14.66 2.50 1.49
CA PRO A 57 13.48 1.84 2.04
C PRO A 57 13.25 0.46 1.42
N CYS A 58 12.88 -0.53 2.22
CA CYS A 58 12.71 -1.92 1.81
C CYS A 58 11.68 -2.06 0.68
N GLY A 59 12.06 -2.76 -0.40
CA GLY A 59 11.19 -2.97 -1.56
C GLY A 59 9.90 -3.73 -1.22
N ALA A 60 9.96 -4.75 -0.37
CA ALA A 60 8.77 -5.47 0.11
C ALA A 60 7.77 -4.54 0.79
N LEU A 61 8.25 -3.68 1.69
CA LEU A 61 7.42 -2.67 2.37
C LEU A 61 6.82 -1.69 1.35
N LEU A 62 7.61 -1.17 0.42
CA LEU A 62 7.11 -0.24 -0.60
C LEU A 62 6.06 -0.91 -1.52
N GLY A 63 6.25 -2.19 -1.87
CA GLY A 63 5.26 -2.97 -2.62
C GLY A 63 3.93 -3.08 -1.88
N ALA A 64 3.96 -3.31 -0.57
CA ALA A 64 2.76 -3.30 0.27
C ALA A 64 2.07 -1.94 0.29
N ILE A 65 2.82 -0.85 0.52
CA ILE A 65 2.27 0.52 0.54
C ILE A 65 1.68 0.90 -0.83
N MET A 66 2.30 0.48 -1.94
CA MET A 66 1.74 0.67 -3.27
C MET A 66 0.43 -0.08 -3.45
N ALA A 67 0.33 -1.33 -2.99
CA ALA A 67 -0.91 -2.09 -3.08
C ALA A 67 -2.03 -1.48 -2.20
N ILE A 68 -1.72 -0.99 -0.99
CA ILE A 68 -2.67 -0.21 -0.17
C ILE A 68 -3.18 0.99 -0.96
N SER A 69 -2.25 1.74 -1.57
CA SER A 69 -2.58 2.93 -2.36
C SER A 69 -3.45 2.60 -3.57
N ALA A 70 -3.24 1.46 -4.21
CA ALA A 70 -4.09 0.99 -5.31
C ALA A 70 -5.50 0.61 -4.86
N LYS A 71 -5.68 0.18 -3.60
CA LYS A 71 -6.97 -0.25 -3.06
C LYS A 71 -7.82 0.90 -2.52
N VAL A 72 -7.21 1.88 -1.86
CA VAL A 72 -7.92 2.95 -1.11
C VAL A 72 -7.42 4.36 -1.42
N GLY A 73 -6.46 4.51 -2.32
CA GLY A 73 -5.92 5.81 -2.69
C GLY A 73 -6.95 6.71 -3.34
N ARG A 74 -6.71 8.02 -3.28
CA ARG A 74 -7.55 9.01 -3.96
C ARG A 74 -7.38 8.94 -5.48
N GLU A 75 -8.47 9.12 -6.22
CA GLU A 75 -8.47 9.33 -7.67
C GLU A 75 -8.73 10.80 -8.05
N ASP A 76 -9.55 11.49 -7.24
CA ASP A 76 -9.69 12.96 -7.30
C ASP A 76 -8.62 13.60 -6.41
N PRO A 77 -7.79 14.54 -6.92
CA PRO A 77 -6.86 15.32 -6.10
C PRO A 77 -7.50 16.01 -4.88
N LYS A 78 -8.81 16.30 -4.91
CA LYS A 78 -9.57 16.94 -3.84
C LYS A 78 -10.12 15.97 -2.80
N ASP A 79 -10.09 14.66 -3.04
CA ASP A 79 -10.56 13.66 -2.06
C ASP A 79 -9.57 13.54 -0.89
N SER A 80 -9.82 14.34 0.15
CA SER A 80 -9.05 14.34 1.38
C SER A 80 -9.35 13.11 2.26
N LYS A 81 -10.53 12.51 2.14
CA LYS A 81 -10.95 11.38 2.96
C LYS A 81 -10.13 10.14 2.60
N SER A 82 -10.11 9.76 1.32
CA SER A 82 -9.32 8.61 0.84
C SER A 82 -7.83 8.84 1.00
N LYS A 83 -7.36 10.10 0.85
CA LYS A 83 -5.97 10.48 1.14
C LYS A 83 -5.58 10.16 2.59
N HIS A 84 -6.34 10.66 3.56
CA HIS A 84 -6.02 10.47 4.98
C HIS A 84 -6.16 9.02 5.40
N GLU A 85 -7.15 8.30 4.87
CA GLU A 85 -7.31 6.88 5.15
C GLU A 85 -6.14 6.06 4.59
N CYS A 86 -5.71 6.33 3.36
CA CYS A 86 -4.53 5.70 2.78
C CYS A 86 -3.26 5.99 3.60
N TYR A 87 -3.11 7.19 4.16
CA TYR A 87 -1.99 7.51 5.04
C TYR A 87 -2.05 6.77 6.37
N ARG A 88 -3.23 6.69 6.99
CA ARG A 88 -3.45 5.95 8.24
C ARG A 88 -3.07 4.48 8.06
N LEU A 89 -3.67 3.83 7.05
CA LEU A 89 -3.41 2.42 6.73
C LEU A 89 -1.93 2.19 6.37
N GLY A 90 -1.36 3.06 5.54
CA GLY A 90 0.05 2.97 5.18
C GLY A 90 0.99 3.09 6.38
N LYS A 91 0.67 3.96 7.35
CA LYS A 91 1.43 4.08 8.59
C LYS A 91 1.34 2.80 9.43
N GLU A 92 0.14 2.24 9.58
CA GLU A 92 -0.05 0.99 10.35
C GLU A 92 0.71 -0.19 9.73
N VAL A 93 0.72 -0.29 8.40
CA VAL A 93 1.53 -1.29 7.68
C VAL A 93 3.02 -1.08 7.95
N MET A 94 3.50 0.17 7.88
CA MET A 94 4.90 0.50 8.15
C MET A 94 5.28 0.17 9.60
N ASP A 95 4.47 0.55 10.57
CA ASP A 95 4.73 0.28 11.99
C ASP A 95 4.79 -1.23 12.25
N THR A 96 3.81 -1.99 11.75
CA THR A 96 3.76 -3.46 11.88
C THR A 96 4.96 -4.14 11.19
N PHE A 97 5.35 -3.66 10.01
CA PHE A 97 6.52 -4.17 9.31
C PHE A 97 7.82 -3.91 10.09
N VAL A 98 7.98 -2.70 10.65
CA VAL A 98 9.15 -2.32 11.45
C VAL A 98 9.19 -3.12 12.75
N GLU A 99 8.05 -3.39 13.37
CA GLU A 99 7.98 -4.28 14.55
C GLU A 99 8.49 -5.69 14.23
N ALA A 100 8.11 -6.24 13.06
CA ALA A 100 8.53 -7.57 12.64
C ALA A 100 10.00 -7.64 12.17
N MET A 101 10.46 -6.64 11.42
CA MET A 101 11.77 -6.66 10.74
C MET A 101 12.85 -5.86 11.47
N GLY A 102 12.49 -5.08 12.48
CA GLY A 102 13.36 -4.19 13.26
C GLY A 102 13.72 -2.87 12.57
N THR A 103 13.46 -2.71 11.27
CA THR A 103 13.79 -1.52 10.48
C THR A 103 13.01 -1.50 9.16
N SER A 104 12.87 -0.32 8.57
CA SER A 104 12.33 -0.15 7.22
C SER A 104 13.43 -0.06 6.15
N ALA A 105 14.71 0.01 6.54
CA ALA A 105 15.82 0.18 5.60
C ALA A 105 16.33 -1.17 5.07
N CYS A 106 16.36 -1.32 3.74
CA CYS A 106 16.79 -2.54 3.06
C CYS A 106 18.22 -2.94 3.45
N LYS A 107 19.15 -1.98 3.46
CA LYS A 107 20.56 -2.23 3.82
C LYS A 107 20.74 -2.73 5.26
N GLU A 108 19.85 -2.35 6.18
CA GLU A 108 19.90 -2.79 7.57
C GLU A 108 19.32 -4.19 7.71
N ILE A 109 18.26 -4.50 6.96
CA ILE A 109 17.70 -5.85 6.87
C ILE A 109 18.77 -6.81 6.33
N ILE A 110 19.31 -6.56 5.13
CA ILE A 110 20.22 -7.51 4.48
C ILE A 110 21.68 -7.38 4.93
N GLY A 111 22.06 -6.24 5.53
CA GLY A 111 23.39 -5.97 6.09
C GLY A 111 24.39 -5.29 5.16
N PHE A 112 23.98 -4.90 3.94
CA PHE A 112 24.82 -4.24 2.94
C PHE A 112 23.97 -3.56 1.86
N VAL A 113 24.57 -2.79 0.96
CA VAL A 113 23.87 -2.18 -0.19
C VAL A 113 24.03 -3.07 -1.42
N LEU A 114 22.91 -3.50 -2.02
CA LEU A 114 22.95 -4.44 -3.16
C LEU A 114 23.67 -3.87 -4.39
N GLY A 115 23.62 -2.56 -4.60
CA GLY A 115 24.27 -1.87 -5.72
C GLY A 115 25.75 -1.57 -5.51
N GLU A 116 26.31 -1.89 -4.34
CA GLU A 116 27.74 -1.70 -4.06
C GLU A 116 28.59 -2.80 -4.71
N GLU A 117 29.90 -2.57 -4.80
CA GLU A 117 30.84 -3.56 -5.32
C GLU A 117 30.79 -4.86 -4.48
N GLY A 118 30.58 -6.00 -5.15
CA GLY A 118 30.42 -7.29 -4.48
C GLY A 118 29.02 -7.53 -3.90
N GLY A 119 28.11 -6.56 -3.97
CA GLY A 119 26.74 -6.66 -3.44
C GLY A 119 25.94 -7.82 -4.05
N PRO A 120 25.86 -7.94 -5.40
CA PRO A 120 25.14 -9.04 -6.04
C PRO A 120 25.69 -10.43 -5.67
N GLU A 121 27.01 -10.57 -5.56
CA GLU A 121 27.68 -11.81 -5.18
C GLU A 121 27.34 -12.21 -3.75
N ARG A 122 27.41 -11.25 -2.81
CA ARG A 122 26.99 -11.47 -1.41
C ARG A 122 25.52 -11.84 -1.32
N TYR A 123 24.67 -11.20 -2.11
CA TYR A 123 23.24 -11.49 -2.15
C TYR A 123 22.98 -12.93 -2.63
N ASN A 124 23.61 -13.34 -3.71
CA ASN A 124 23.42 -14.68 -4.26
C ASN A 124 23.99 -15.77 -3.33
N ALA A 125 25.12 -15.51 -2.67
CA ALA A 125 25.72 -16.44 -1.72
C ALA A 125 24.99 -16.52 -0.38
N GLY A 126 24.32 -15.45 0.04
CA GLY A 126 23.69 -15.33 1.36
C GLY A 126 22.29 -15.93 1.48
N GLY A 127 21.72 -16.48 0.39
CA GLY A 127 20.40 -17.15 0.44
C GLY A 127 19.26 -16.21 0.84
N PHE A 128 19.35 -14.91 0.51
CA PHE A 128 18.36 -13.92 0.97
C PHE A 128 16.94 -14.18 0.42
N LYS A 129 16.83 -14.85 -0.73
CA LYS A 129 15.56 -15.29 -1.32
C LYS A 129 14.84 -16.34 -0.49
N GLU A 130 15.52 -17.04 0.41
CA GLU A 130 14.98 -18.00 1.35
C GLU A 130 15.14 -17.54 2.81
N GLY A 131 15.79 -16.39 3.03
CA GLY A 131 16.03 -15.78 4.34
C GLY A 131 15.38 -14.40 4.45
N LYS A 132 16.17 -13.39 4.86
CA LYS A 132 15.63 -12.09 5.31
C LYS A 132 14.77 -11.35 4.28
N CYS A 133 15.04 -11.46 2.97
CA CYS A 133 14.17 -10.85 1.96
C CYS A 133 12.85 -11.62 1.84
N GLN A 134 12.86 -12.94 2.05
CA GLN A 134 11.64 -13.74 2.10
C GLN A 134 10.80 -13.44 3.34
N ASP A 135 11.45 -13.26 4.50
CA ASP A 135 10.80 -12.84 5.75
C ASP A 135 10.13 -11.48 5.56
N ALA A 136 10.82 -10.53 4.91
CA ALA A 136 10.26 -9.22 4.59
C ALA A 136 9.04 -9.32 3.64
N VAL A 137 9.05 -10.24 2.67
CA VAL A 137 7.88 -10.49 1.79
C VAL A 137 6.68 -10.93 2.62
N VAL A 138 6.87 -11.92 3.51
CA VAL A 138 5.79 -12.43 4.37
C VAL A 138 5.28 -11.35 5.31
N ALA A 139 6.19 -10.64 5.99
CA ALA A 139 5.84 -9.59 6.94
C ALA A 139 5.05 -8.44 6.27
N ALA A 140 5.46 -8.03 5.07
CA ALA A 140 4.79 -6.96 4.33
C ALA A 140 3.37 -7.36 3.88
N ILE A 141 3.19 -8.58 3.36
CA ILE A 141 1.86 -9.09 2.95
C ILE A 141 0.94 -9.21 4.17
N ALA A 142 1.42 -9.83 5.26
CA ALA A 142 0.63 -10.01 6.47
C ALA A 142 0.23 -8.66 7.11
N ALA A 143 1.16 -7.71 7.19
CA ALA A 143 0.88 -6.37 7.69
C ALA A 143 -0.21 -5.66 6.86
N ALA A 144 -0.13 -5.75 5.53
CA ALA A 144 -1.09 -5.13 4.63
C ALA A 144 -2.47 -5.80 4.63
N ALA A 145 -2.55 -7.12 4.79
CA ALA A 145 -3.83 -7.81 4.93
C ALA A 145 -4.52 -7.47 6.27
N ALA A 146 -3.75 -7.46 7.36
CA ALA A 146 -4.28 -7.25 8.71
C ALA A 146 -4.97 -5.89 8.90
N VAL A 147 -4.55 -4.83 8.20
CA VAL A 147 -5.18 -3.51 8.31
C VAL A 147 -6.60 -3.46 7.74
N PHE A 148 -6.96 -4.40 6.86
CA PHE A 148 -8.33 -4.52 6.32
C PHE A 148 -9.18 -5.55 7.05
N GLU A 149 -8.57 -6.58 7.62
CA GLU A 149 -9.28 -7.54 8.47
C GLU A 149 -9.74 -6.91 9.79
N LYS A 150 -8.94 -6.01 10.36
CA LYS A 150 -9.32 -5.20 11.54
C LYS A 150 -10.40 -4.15 11.25
N ALA A 151 -10.68 -3.87 9.98
CA ALA A 151 -11.62 -2.85 9.54
C ALA A 151 -13.02 -3.40 9.19
N ALA A 152 -13.28 -4.70 9.37
CA ALA A 152 -14.63 -5.24 9.29
C ALA A 152 -15.50 -4.59 10.38
N PRO A 153 -16.55 -3.81 10.03
CA PRO A 153 -17.47 -3.28 11.02
C PRO A 153 -18.25 -4.45 11.68
N PRO A 154 -18.67 -4.33 12.96
CA PRO A 154 -19.76 -5.17 13.44
C PRO A 154 -20.98 -4.94 12.53
N GLU A 155 -21.63 -6.01 12.13
CA GLU A 155 -22.81 -6.01 11.27
C GLU A 155 -23.80 -4.93 11.72
N ALA A 156 -24.14 -4.01 10.81
CA ALA A 156 -25.09 -2.94 11.10
C ALA A 156 -26.47 -3.57 11.35
N GLU A 157 -26.93 -3.54 12.61
CA GLU A 157 -28.32 -3.79 12.95
C GLU A 157 -29.22 -2.85 12.15
N THR A 158 -30.12 -3.43 11.37
CA THR A 158 -31.17 -2.71 10.66
C THR A 158 -32.18 -2.17 11.66
N ASP A 159 -32.01 -0.93 12.12
CA ASP A 159 -33.08 -0.19 12.79
C ASP A 159 -33.94 0.48 11.72
N THR A 160 -34.99 -0.22 11.31
CA THR A 160 -36.06 0.35 10.49
C THR A 160 -36.99 1.15 11.38
N GLN A 161 -36.84 2.48 11.36
CA GLN A 161 -37.92 3.39 11.72
C GLN A 161 -38.26 4.35 10.56
N PRO A 162 -39.56 4.57 10.28
CA PRO A 162 -40.00 5.24 9.06
C PRO A 162 -39.82 6.76 9.12
N MET A 163 -39.34 7.34 8.02
CA MET A 163 -39.35 8.78 7.79
C MET A 163 -40.79 9.28 7.72
N LYS A 164 -41.16 10.20 8.63
CA LYS A 164 -42.33 11.06 8.46
C LYS A 164 -41.98 12.14 7.43
N ALA A 165 -42.91 12.36 6.51
CA ALA A 165 -42.90 13.44 5.53
C ALA A 165 -43.22 14.80 6.17
N GLU A 166 -43.01 15.85 5.36
CA GLU A 166 -43.36 17.30 5.51
C GLU A 166 -42.09 18.17 5.58
N GLU A 167 -41.91 19.27 4.84
CA GLU A 167 -42.75 19.99 3.88
C GLU A 167 -41.84 20.91 3.03
N LYS A 168 -42.26 21.22 1.81
CA LYS A 168 -41.55 22.15 0.90
C LYS A 168 -41.77 23.59 1.33
N VAL A 169 -40.72 24.42 1.26
CA VAL A 169 -40.85 25.87 1.13
C VAL A 169 -39.99 26.31 -0.05
N GLU A 170 -40.65 26.76 -1.11
CA GLU A 170 -40.08 27.49 -2.24
C GLU A 170 -40.02 28.98 -1.87
N ASP A 171 -38.88 29.65 -2.11
CA ASP A 171 -38.84 30.86 -2.96
C ASP A 171 -37.37 31.31 -3.21
N GLU A 172 -37.05 31.55 -4.47
CA GLU A 172 -35.87 32.25 -5.01
C GLU A 172 -36.31 33.66 -5.48
N PRO A 173 -35.45 34.55 -6.01
CA PRO A 173 -34.03 34.84 -5.73
C PRO A 173 -33.82 36.37 -5.56
N LYS A 174 -32.58 36.83 -5.26
CA LYS A 174 -32.08 38.14 -5.74
C LYS A 174 -30.57 38.10 -6.01
N GLU A 175 -30.23 38.37 -7.27
CA GLU A 175 -28.92 38.78 -7.74
C GLU A 175 -28.57 40.19 -7.21
N GLU A 176 -27.31 40.43 -6.90
CA GLU A 176 -26.68 41.75 -7.08
C GLU A 176 -25.16 41.57 -7.26
N GLU A 177 -24.69 42.02 -8.42
CA GLU A 177 -23.30 42.10 -8.86
C GLU A 177 -22.52 43.14 -8.04
N VAL A 178 -21.22 42.88 -7.79
CA VAL A 178 -20.21 43.94 -7.74
C VAL A 178 -18.90 43.41 -8.34
N GLU A 179 -18.60 43.82 -9.57
CA GLU A 179 -17.25 43.90 -10.12
C GLU A 179 -16.45 44.99 -9.36
N GLU A 180 -15.13 44.80 -9.19
CA GLU A 180 -14.07 45.59 -9.87
C GLU A 180 -12.73 45.63 -9.08
N LYS A 181 -11.63 45.48 -9.87
CA LYS A 181 -10.22 45.94 -9.70
C LYS A 181 -9.17 45.06 -9.00
N ALA A 182 -8.50 44.27 -9.85
CA ALA A 182 -7.13 44.49 -10.36
C ALA A 182 -6.00 45.04 -9.45
N GLN A 183 -4.82 44.42 -9.63
CA GLN A 183 -3.43 44.90 -9.40
C GLN A 183 -2.83 44.72 -7.99
N ASN A 184 -1.88 43.79 -7.82
CA ASN A 184 -0.44 44.14 -7.89
C ASN A 184 0.49 42.91 -7.79
N GLU A 185 1.60 43.03 -8.51
CA GLU A 185 2.79 42.18 -8.55
C GLU A 185 3.48 42.08 -7.17
N TYR A 186 4.09 40.92 -6.86
CA TYR A 186 5.51 40.76 -6.45
C TYR A 186 5.87 39.27 -6.34
#